data_AF-A0A1I0EEI8-F1
#
_entry.id   AF-A0A1I0EEI8-F1
#
_cell.length_a   1.000
_cell.length_b   1.000
_cell.length_c   1.000
_cell.angle_alpha   90.00
_cell.angle_beta   90.00
_cell.angle_gamma   90.00
#
_symmetry.space_group_name_H-M   'P 1'
#
loop_
_entity.id
_entity.type
_entity.pdbx_description
1 polymer ?
#
loop_
_entity_poly.entity_id
_entity_poly.type
_entity_poly.pdbx_seq_one_letter_code
_entity_poly.pdbx_strand_id
1 'polypeptide(L)'
;MTEFLAIAGGLVTIATAVAVVIQIMKFLKKVSNFIDDWQGEPERPGVPGRDGVMTRLEKIEAELKTNHGSSLRDAINRIEANLDDLSSRFDEHVKQSDSGRIPGLIDESN
;
A
#
# COMPACT_ATOMS: atom_id res chain seq x y z
N MET A 1 -36.83 39.69 36.98
CA MET A 1 -36.85 38.52 36.07
C MET A 1 -35.99 38.72 34.82
N THR A 2 -35.98 39.89 34.19
CA THR A 2 -35.20 40.18 32.97
C THR A 2 -33.67 40.16 33.16
N GLU A 3 -33.16 40.66 34.28
CA GLU A 3 -31.71 40.68 34.58
C GLU A 3 -31.11 39.28 34.73
N PHE A 4 -31.84 38.36 35.37
CA PHE A 4 -31.43 36.95 35.48
C PHE A 4 -31.34 36.26 34.12
N LEU A 5 -32.26 36.56 33.19
CA LEU A 5 -32.23 36.02 31.82
C LEU A 5 -31.04 36.56 31.01
N ALA A 6 -30.68 37.83 31.18
CA ALA A 6 -29.53 38.43 30.51
C ALA A 6 -28.19 37.81 30.98
N ILE A 7 -28.04 37.61 32.30
CA ILE A 7 -26.85 36.97 32.87
C ILE A 7 -26.76 35.50 32.43
N ALA A 8 -27.88 34.76 32.49
CA ALA A 8 -27.95 33.38 32.03
C ALA A 8 -27.60 33.25 30.53
N GLY A 9 -28.12 34.14 29.68
CA GLY A 9 -27.79 34.19 28.26
C GLY A 9 -26.31 34.46 28.01
N GLY A 10 -25.71 35.42 28.73
CA GLY A 10 -24.28 35.71 28.66
C GLY A 10 -23.41 34.51 29.02
N LEU A 11 -23.75 33.81 30.11
CA LEU A 11 -23.04 32.61 30.54
C LEU A 11 -23.13 31.47 29.53
N VAL A 12 -24.31 31.24 28.94
CA VAL A 12 -24.48 30.24 27.86
C VAL A 12 -23.60 30.59 26.67
N THR A 13 -23.59 31.85 26.25
CA THR A 13 -22.80 32.30 25.10
C THR A 13 -21.29 32.08 25.34
N ILE A 14 -20.80 32.40 26.53
CA ILE A 14 -19.40 32.16 26.92
C ILE A 14 -19.09 30.66 26.95
N ALA A 15 -19.97 29.85 27.54
CA ALA A 15 -19.78 28.40 27.60
C ALA A 15 -19.72 27.78 26.20
N THR A 16 -20.59 28.22 25.29
CA THR A 16 -20.56 27.78 23.89
C THR A 16 -19.26 28.19 23.19
N ALA A 17 -18.81 29.44 23.38
CA ALA A 17 -17.55 29.90 22.80
C ALA A 17 -16.35 29.08 23.29
N VAL A 18 -16.29 28.79 24.60
CA VAL A 18 -15.24 27.95 25.19
C VAL A 18 -15.30 26.53 24.61
N ALA A 19 -16.48 25.94 24.48
CA ALA A 19 -16.64 24.61 23.90
C ALA A 19 -16.15 24.55 22.44
N VAL A 20 -16.44 25.59 21.65
CA VAL A 20 -15.95 25.71 20.26
C VAL A 20 -14.43 25.81 20.22
N VAL A 21 -13.82 26.63 21.08
CA VAL A 21 -12.35 26.76 21.16
C VAL A 21 -11.71 25.42 21.53
N ILE A 22 -12.26 24.69 22.49
CA ILE A 22 -11.78 23.35 22.87
C ILE A 22 -11.88 22.38 21.68
N GLN A 23 -12.98 22.42 20.93
CA GLN A 23 -13.16 21.57 19.76
C GLN A 23 -12.16 21.88 18.66
N ILE A 24 -11.89 23.17 18.41
CA ILE A 24 -10.87 23.63 17.45
C ILE A 24 -9.49 23.14 17.88
N MET A 25 -9.12 23.29 19.16
CA MET A 25 -7.82 22.80 19.65
C MET A 25 -7.66 21.28 19.48
N LYS A 26 -8.73 20.51 19.76
CA LYS A 26 -8.72 19.06 19.52
C LYS A 26 -8.56 18.71 18.05
N PHE A 27 -9.19 19.47 17.16
CA PHE A 27 -9.04 19.28 15.71
C PHE A 27 -7.62 19.61 15.25
N LEU A 28 -7.06 20.75 15.67
CA LEU A 28 -5.69 21.14 15.34
C LEU A 28 -4.67 20.11 15.82
N LYS A 29 -4.87 19.51 17.00
CA LYS A 29 -4.01 18.41 17.47
C LYS A 29 -4.06 17.19 16.55
N LYS A 30 -5.24 16.83 16.03
CA LYS A 30 -5.35 15.73 15.05
C LYS A 30 -4.64 16.06 13.74
N VAL A 31 -4.76 17.30 13.26
CA VAL A 31 -4.06 17.76 12.07
C VAL A 31 -2.55 17.75 12.28
N SER A 32 -2.06 18.18 13.44
CA SER A 32 -0.62 18.08 13.80
C SER A 32 -0.14 16.65 13.72
N ASN A 33 -0.80 15.72 14.41
CA ASN A 33 -0.43 14.31 14.38
C ASN A 33 -0.41 13.75 12.94
N PHE A 34 -1.36 14.15 12.10
CA PHE A 34 -1.39 13.75 10.70
C PHE A 34 -0.20 14.31 9.91
N ILE A 35 0.17 15.57 10.13
CA ILE A 35 1.34 16.20 9.51
C ILE A 35 2.62 15.50 9.98
N ASP A 36 2.72 15.19 11.28
CA ASP A 36 3.86 14.48 11.87
C ASP A 36 4.01 13.08 11.24
N ASP A 37 2.91 12.34 11.06
CA ASP A 37 2.94 11.03 10.36
C ASP A 37 3.27 11.18 8.85
N TRP A 38 2.81 12.28 8.22
CA TRP A 38 3.06 12.54 6.79
C TRP A 38 4.54 12.89 6.51
N GLN A 39 5.13 13.75 7.34
CA GLN A 39 6.54 14.17 7.24
C GLN A 39 7.49 13.13 7.83
N GLY A 40 7.02 12.37 8.81
CA GLY A 40 7.84 11.49 9.63
C GLY A 40 8.31 12.17 10.92
N GLU A 41 8.74 11.35 11.87
CA GLU A 41 9.33 11.83 13.12
C GLU A 41 10.85 11.57 13.13
N PRO A 42 11.68 12.56 13.49
CA PRO A 42 13.11 12.35 13.60
C PRO A 42 13.44 11.38 14.75
N GLU A 43 14.61 10.76 14.67
CA GLU A 43 15.11 9.92 15.74
C GLU A 43 15.33 10.73 17.02
N ARG A 44 14.92 10.16 18.16
CA ARG A 44 15.07 10.76 19.48
C ARG A 44 15.69 9.73 20.44
N PRO A 45 16.37 10.15 21.52
CA PRO A 45 17.08 9.22 22.40
C PRO A 45 16.19 8.07 22.88
N GLY A 46 16.55 6.84 22.49
CA GLY A 46 15.82 5.62 22.84
C GLY A 46 14.59 5.28 21.98
N VAL A 47 14.26 6.08 20.95
CA VAL A 47 13.16 5.79 20.02
C VAL A 47 13.62 6.02 18.57
N PRO A 48 13.66 4.97 17.74
CA PRO A 48 13.97 5.11 16.32
C PRO A 48 13.02 6.09 15.63
N GLY A 49 13.56 6.87 14.70
CA GLY A 49 12.77 7.76 13.85
C GLY A 49 11.73 6.97 13.04
N ARG A 50 10.68 7.66 12.62
CA ARG A 50 9.63 7.11 11.75
C ARG A 50 9.71 7.79 10.41
N ASP A 51 9.87 7.00 9.36
CA ASP A 51 9.85 7.51 7.99
C ASP A 51 8.49 8.15 7.66
N GLY A 52 8.55 9.34 7.06
CA GLY A 52 7.38 9.99 6.48
C GLY A 52 6.81 9.21 5.30
N VAL A 53 5.58 9.57 4.93
CA VAL A 53 4.85 8.91 3.85
C VAL A 53 5.60 8.98 2.52
N MET A 54 6.20 10.13 2.17
CA MET A 54 6.91 10.29 0.91
C MET A 54 8.14 9.38 0.81
N THR A 55 8.91 9.26 1.88
CA THR A 55 10.06 8.35 1.95
C THR A 55 9.63 6.89 1.83
N ARG A 56 8.51 6.53 2.46
CA ARG A 56 7.94 5.18 2.36
C ARG A 56 7.43 4.88 0.96
N LEU A 57 6.77 5.85 0.31
CA LEU A 57 6.31 5.74 -1.07
C LEU A 57 7.49 5.58 -2.03
N GLU A 58 8.56 6.34 -1.86
CA GLU A 58 9.77 6.21 -2.68
C GLU A 58 10.36 4.80 -2.60
N LYS A 59 10.45 4.22 -1.39
CA LYS A 59 10.90 2.83 -1.20
C LYS A 59 10.01 1.83 -1.91
N ILE A 60 8.69 2.02 -1.85
CA ILE A 60 7.73 1.15 -2.55
C ILE A 60 7.88 1.32 -4.07
N GLU A 61 7.98 2.55 -4.56
CA GLU A 61 8.16 2.82 -5.99
C GLU A 61 9.45 2.21 -6.54
N ALA A 62 10.52 2.19 -5.76
CA ALA A 62 11.78 1.56 -6.15
C ALA A 62 11.61 0.05 -6.39
N GLU A 63 10.77 -0.64 -5.58
CA GLU A 63 10.46 -2.06 -5.75
C GLU A 63 9.56 -2.34 -6.97
N LEU A 64 8.72 -1.38 -7.33
CA LEU A 64 7.79 -1.48 -8.46
C LEU A 64 8.39 -1.07 -9.81
N LYS A 65 9.63 -0.55 -9.79
CA LYS A 65 10.43 -0.23 -10.98
C LYS A 65 11.51 -1.29 -11.16
N THR A 66 11.99 -1.43 -12.39
CA THR A 66 13.17 -2.27 -12.67
C THR A 66 14.39 -1.61 -12.02
N ASN A 67 15.16 -2.39 -11.27
CA ASN A 67 16.34 -1.94 -10.53
C ASN A 67 17.47 -2.98 -10.63
N HIS A 68 17.94 -3.23 -11.86
CA HIS A 68 19.11 -4.07 -12.15
C HIS A 68 19.08 -5.49 -11.54
N GLY A 69 17.90 -6.03 -11.24
CA GLY A 69 17.72 -7.40 -10.74
C GLY A 69 17.35 -7.49 -9.27
N SER A 70 17.43 -6.40 -8.50
CA SER A 70 17.22 -6.43 -7.04
C SER A 70 15.79 -6.10 -6.61
N SER A 71 14.94 -5.57 -7.49
CA SER A 71 13.56 -5.22 -7.14
C SER A 71 12.60 -6.40 -7.25
N LEU A 72 11.46 -6.28 -6.56
CA LEU A 72 10.32 -7.19 -6.71
C LEU A 72 9.91 -7.35 -8.18
N ARG A 73 9.84 -6.24 -8.93
CA ARG A 73 9.49 -6.27 -10.35
C ARG A 73 10.48 -7.10 -11.17
N ASP A 74 11.77 -6.97 -10.90
CA ASP A 74 12.79 -7.75 -11.61
C ASP A 74 12.69 -9.24 -11.28
N ALA A 75 12.32 -9.58 -10.05
CA ALA A 75 12.05 -10.96 -9.67
C ALA A 75 10.85 -11.53 -10.42
N ILE A 76 9.76 -10.75 -10.56
CA ILE A 76 8.58 -11.16 -11.35
C ILE A 76 8.96 -11.37 -12.81
N ASN A 77 9.62 -10.40 -13.45
CA ASN A 77 10.02 -10.51 -14.87
C ASN A 77 10.87 -11.76 -15.13
N ARG A 78 11.76 -12.11 -14.19
CA ARG A 78 12.59 -13.32 -14.29
C ARG A 78 11.77 -14.60 -14.14
N ILE A 79 10.77 -14.61 -13.26
CA ILE A 79 9.85 -15.74 -13.12
C ILE A 79 9.03 -15.91 -14.40
N GLU A 80 8.48 -14.83 -14.95
CA GLU A 80 7.74 -14.83 -16.21
C GLU A 80 8.60 -15.40 -17.35
N ALA A 81 9.83 -14.91 -17.53
CA ALA A 81 10.75 -15.43 -18.55
C ALA A 81 11.06 -16.93 -18.38
N ASN A 82 11.23 -17.40 -17.15
CA ASN A 82 11.47 -18.82 -16.88
C ASN A 82 10.23 -19.69 -17.17
N LEU A 83 9.02 -19.16 -16.92
CA LEU A 83 7.78 -19.86 -17.24
C LEU A 83 7.55 -19.95 -18.74
N ASP A 84 7.87 -18.90 -19.49
CA ASP A 84 7.79 -18.89 -20.96
C ASP A 84 8.76 -19.91 -21.59
N ASP A 85 9.99 -19.99 -21.08
CA ASP A 85 10.96 -21.02 -21.49
C ASP A 85 10.42 -22.43 -21.21
N LEU A 86 9.94 -22.66 -19.99
CA LEU A 86 9.41 -23.95 -19.57
C LEU A 86 8.22 -24.38 -20.44
N SER A 87 7.30 -23.46 -20.73
CA SER A 87 6.15 -23.70 -21.59
C SER A 87 6.59 -24.07 -23.01
N SER A 88 7.56 -23.35 -23.55
CA SER A 88 8.09 -23.61 -24.90
C SER A 88 8.72 -25.01 -24.99
N ARG A 89 9.51 -25.39 -23.98
CA ARG A 89 10.14 -26.72 -23.91
C ARG A 89 9.12 -27.84 -23.74
N PHE A 90 8.05 -27.59 -22.98
CA PHE A 90 6.96 -28.54 -22.83
C PHE A 90 6.22 -28.76 -24.16
N ASP A 91 5.93 -27.70 -24.89
CA ASP A 91 5.28 -27.78 -26.21
C ASP A 91 6.14 -28.56 -27.23
N GLU A 92 7.45 -28.35 -27.23
CA GLU A 92 8.38 -29.14 -28.04
C GLU A 92 8.34 -30.62 -27.67
N HIS A 93 8.33 -30.93 -26.37
CA HIS A 93 8.27 -32.31 -25.89
C HIS A 93 6.95 -33.00 -26.27
N VAL A 94 5.82 -32.29 -26.15
CA VAL A 94 4.51 -32.79 -26.58
C VAL A 94 4.52 -33.09 -28.07
N LYS A 95 5.03 -32.17 -28.92
CA LYS A 95 5.16 -32.40 -30.36
C LYS A 95 6.05 -33.60 -30.69
N GLN A 96 7.13 -33.79 -29.95
CA GLN A 96 8.02 -34.93 -30.15
C GLN A 96 7.37 -36.26 -29.73
N SER A 97 6.58 -36.25 -28.64
CA SER A 97 5.77 -37.40 -28.21
C SER A 97 4.70 -37.77 -29.22
N ASP A 98 3.99 -36.79 -29.80
CA ASP A 98 2.97 -37.02 -30.83
C ASP A 98 3.60 -37.44 -32.17
N SER A 99 4.77 -36.91 -32.53
CA SER A 99 5.48 -37.34 -33.74
C SER A 99 6.06 -38.75 -33.63
N GLY A 100 6.23 -39.28 -32.42
CA GLY A 100 6.55 -40.69 -32.15
C GLY A 100 5.33 -41.62 -32.16
N ARG A 101 4.12 -41.07 -32.13
CA ARG A 101 2.88 -41.82 -32.31
C ARG A 101 2.62 -41.92 -33.81
N ILE A 102 3.01 -43.05 -34.41
CA ILE A 102 2.77 -43.34 -35.84
C ILE A 102 1.29 -43.04 -36.16
N PRO A 103 0.99 -42.09 -37.06
CA PRO A 103 -0.36 -41.87 -37.54
C PRO A 103 -0.79 -43.11 -38.33
N GLY A 104 -1.62 -43.96 -37.72
CA GLY A 104 -2.06 -45.22 -38.34
C GLY A 104 -2.15 -46.43 -37.42
N LEU A 105 -1.68 -46.36 -36.16
CA LEU A 105 -1.99 -47.39 -35.15
C LEU A 105 -3.27 -47.01 -34.39
N ILE A 106 -4.38 -46.96 -35.12
CA ILE A 106 -5.63 -47.43 -34.52
C ILE A 106 -5.47 -48.95 -34.48
N ASP A 107 -5.49 -49.50 -33.28
CA ASP A 107 -5.58 -50.92 -33.05
C ASP A 107 -6.95 -51.40 -33.56
N GLU A 108 -7.02 -51.73 -34.85
CA GLU A 108 -8.07 -52.60 -35.40
C GLU A 108 -7.72 -54.05 -35.06
N SER A 109 -7.75 -54.41 -33.78
CA SER A 109 -7.85 -55.80 -33.36
C SER A 109 -8.58 -55.92 -32.02
N ASN A 110 -9.91 -55.77 -32.05
CA ASN A 110 -10.93 -56.65 -31.46
C ASN A 110 -12.26 -55.89 -31.23
#